data_AF-A0A418R2K7-F1
#
_entry.id   AF-A0A418R2K7-F1
#
_cell.length_a   1.000
_cell.length_b   1.000
_cell.length_c   1.000
_cell.angle_alpha   90.00
_cell.angle_beta   90.00
_cell.angle_gamma   90.00
#
_symmetry.space_group_name_H-M   'P 1'
#
loop_
_entity.id
_entity.type
_entity.pdbx_description
1 polymer ?
#
loop_
_entity_poly.entity_id
_entity_poly.type
_entity_poly.pdbx_seq_one_letter_code
_entity_poly.pdbx_strand_id
1 'polypeptide(L)'
;MMRKPLLLLALLTASCQKAAEVAPNTEMAADEVEITTQGRNYDCGVAQVVASDPAQVRRTIGPSGYEPTYLAYQLDTVLWVRKNRTLYVRIRKPQPNEAVICHALGPGYAAFTVISARLKPGSE
;
A
#
# COMPACT_ATOMS: atom_id res chain seq x y z
N MET A 1 -11.58 -58.01 -8.99
CA MET A 1 -12.07 -56.98 -8.04
C MET A 1 -10.89 -56.14 -7.58
N MET A 2 -11.14 -54.84 -7.32
CA MET A 2 -10.21 -53.81 -6.80
C MET A 2 -9.20 -53.19 -7.79
N ARG A 3 -9.66 -52.15 -8.49
CA ARG A 3 -8.85 -51.04 -8.99
C ARG A 3 -9.61 -49.73 -8.75
N LYS A 4 -9.28 -49.03 -7.67
CA LYS A 4 -9.47 -47.59 -7.40
C LYS A 4 -8.92 -47.36 -6.00
N PRO A 5 -7.84 -46.56 -5.87
CA PRO A 5 -8.08 -45.18 -5.52
C PRO A 5 -7.08 -44.26 -6.24
N LEU A 6 -7.47 -43.75 -7.41
CA LEU A 6 -6.67 -42.76 -8.16
C LEU A 6 -7.51 -41.51 -8.43
N LEU A 7 -8.37 -41.17 -7.47
CA LEU A 7 -9.36 -40.08 -7.58
C LEU A 7 -9.24 -39.03 -6.48
N LEU A 8 -8.26 -39.14 -5.58
CA LEU A 8 -8.08 -38.21 -4.45
C LEU A 8 -6.95 -37.18 -4.64
N LEU A 9 -6.21 -37.21 -5.76
CA LEU A 9 -5.06 -36.32 -5.99
C LEU A 9 -5.37 -35.10 -6.88
N ALA A 10 -6.63 -34.82 -7.19
CA ALA A 10 -7.02 -33.71 -8.06
C ALA A 10 -7.57 -32.47 -7.32
N LEU A 11 -7.67 -32.50 -5.99
CA LEU A 11 -8.31 -31.43 -5.19
C LEU A 11 -7.32 -30.47 -4.51
N LEU A 12 -6.02 -30.58 -4.78
CA LEU A 12 -4.99 -29.75 -4.11
C LEU A 12 -4.48 -28.55 -4.92
N THR A 13 -5.05 -28.23 -6.08
CA THR A 13 -4.59 -27.08 -6.90
C THR A 13 -5.32 -25.76 -6.63
N ALA A 14 -6.22 -25.70 -5.64
CA ALA A 14 -6.93 -24.48 -5.28
C ALA A 14 -6.25 -23.74 -4.12
N SER A 15 -5.09 -23.13 -4.34
CA SER A 15 -4.65 -21.93 -3.57
C SER A 15 -3.32 -21.37 -4.09
N CYS A 16 -3.37 -20.68 -5.22
CA CYS A 16 -2.39 -19.64 -5.52
C CYS A 16 -3.07 -18.55 -6.35
N GLN A 17 -4.10 -17.92 -5.79
CA GLN A 17 -4.49 -16.59 -6.25
C GLN A 17 -3.42 -15.61 -5.78
N LYS A 18 -2.32 -15.56 -6.55
CA LYS A 18 -1.41 -14.43 -6.54
C LYS A 18 -2.28 -13.20 -6.80
N ALA A 19 -2.29 -12.25 -5.87
CA ALA A 19 -3.12 -11.05 -5.93
C ALA A 19 -3.05 -10.48 -7.35
N ALA A 20 -4.22 -10.31 -7.99
CA ALA A 20 -4.30 -9.91 -9.39
C ALA A 20 -3.43 -8.66 -9.60
N GLU A 21 -2.41 -8.82 -10.42
CA GLU A 21 -1.52 -7.74 -10.85
C GLU A 21 -2.37 -6.80 -11.69
N VAL A 22 -2.79 -5.67 -11.09
CA VAL A 22 -3.69 -4.70 -11.72
C VAL A 22 -2.95 -4.06 -12.89
N ALA A 23 -3.50 -4.18 -14.09
CA ALA A 23 -2.86 -3.73 -15.32
C ALA A 23 -2.51 -2.23 -15.26
N PRO A 24 -1.30 -1.83 -15.75
CA PRO A 24 -0.98 -0.42 -15.92
C PRO A 24 -1.98 0.19 -16.93
N ASN A 25 -2.49 1.39 -16.66
CA ASN A 25 -3.47 2.17 -17.46
C ASN A 25 -4.96 1.90 -17.23
N THR A 26 -5.35 1.20 -16.17
CA THR A 26 -6.75 1.13 -15.73
C THR A 26 -7.09 2.31 -14.81
N GLU A 27 -8.34 2.78 -14.84
CA GLU A 27 -8.89 3.72 -13.86
C GLU A 27 -8.60 3.26 -12.42
N MET A 28 -8.60 4.21 -11.47
CA MET A 28 -8.38 3.89 -10.05
C MET A 28 -9.47 2.92 -9.56
N ALA A 29 -9.06 1.82 -8.93
CA ALA A 29 -10.01 0.89 -8.33
C ALA A 29 -10.64 1.52 -7.09
N ALA A 30 -11.87 1.09 -6.74
CA ALA A 30 -12.61 1.65 -5.60
C ALA A 30 -11.92 1.44 -4.24
N ASP A 31 -11.03 0.45 -4.15
CA ASP A 31 -10.24 0.13 -2.95
C ASP A 31 -8.82 0.72 -2.97
N GLU A 32 -8.47 1.43 -4.04
CA GLU A 32 -7.23 2.20 -4.13
C GLU A 32 -7.44 3.62 -3.60
N VAL A 33 -6.37 4.17 -3.05
CA VAL A 33 -6.22 5.56 -2.63
C VAL A 33 -5.23 6.22 -3.56
N GLU A 34 -5.56 7.42 -4.06
CA GLU A 34 -4.59 8.26 -4.76
C GLU A 34 -3.71 9.00 -3.73
N ILE A 35 -2.40 8.84 -3.86
CA ILE A 35 -1.41 9.55 -3.04
C ILE A 35 -0.37 10.24 -3.92
N THR A 36 0.19 11.35 -3.44
CA THR A 36 1.34 12.01 -4.04
C THR A 36 2.54 11.93 -3.11
N THR A 37 3.66 11.41 -3.62
CA THR A 37 4.91 11.32 -2.86
C THR A 37 5.50 12.72 -2.67
N GLN A 38 5.94 13.04 -1.45
CA GLN A 38 6.57 14.33 -1.11
C GLN A 38 8.07 14.18 -0.86
N GLY A 39 8.54 12.98 -0.50
CA GLY A 39 9.96 12.69 -0.35
C GLY A 39 10.25 11.68 0.77
N ARG A 40 11.54 11.64 1.15
CA ARG A 40 12.04 10.81 2.26
C ARG A 40 11.82 11.52 3.59
N ASN A 41 11.29 10.83 4.59
CA ASN A 41 11.65 11.16 5.95
C ASN A 41 13.07 10.62 6.23
N TYR A 42 14.05 11.52 6.39
CA TYR A 42 15.46 11.14 6.55
C TYR A 42 15.77 10.40 7.86
N ASP A 43 14.94 10.58 8.87
CA ASP A 43 15.15 10.01 10.20
C ASP A 43 14.73 8.54 10.26
N CYS A 44 13.57 8.17 9.70
CA CYS A 44 13.10 6.78 9.69
C CYS A 44 13.13 6.08 8.32
N GLY A 45 13.54 6.78 7.26
CA GLY A 45 13.63 6.21 5.91
C GLY A 45 12.28 5.88 5.25
N VAL A 46 11.19 6.39 5.80
CA VAL A 46 9.82 6.16 5.32
C VAL A 46 9.42 7.26 4.34
N ALA A 47 8.59 6.91 3.35
CA ALA A 47 8.04 7.88 2.42
C ALA A 47 6.99 8.79 3.11
N GLN A 48 7.14 10.10 2.93
CA GLN A 48 6.10 11.06 3.26
C GLN A 48 5.21 11.27 2.05
N VAL A 49 3.89 11.18 2.25
CA VAL A 49 2.92 11.24 1.16
C VAL A 49 1.70 12.08 1.55
N VAL A 50 1.04 12.63 0.54
CA VAL A 50 -0.23 13.35 0.68
C VAL A 50 -1.32 12.54 0.01
N ALA A 51 -2.42 12.24 0.71
CA ALA A 51 -3.55 11.55 0.12
C ALA A 51 -4.52 12.55 -0.53
N SER A 52 -4.98 12.26 -1.76
CA SER A 52 -6.00 13.06 -2.44
C SER A 52 -7.38 12.92 -1.79
N ASP A 53 -7.67 11.75 -1.17
CA ASP A 53 -8.87 11.50 -0.35
C ASP A 53 -8.48 11.03 1.07
N PRO A 54 -8.29 11.98 2.02
CA PRO A 54 -8.00 11.66 3.42
C PRO A 54 -9.13 10.89 4.12
N ALA A 55 -10.38 11.07 3.70
CA ALA A 55 -11.52 10.40 4.31
C ALA A 55 -11.50 8.89 4.02
N GLN A 56 -11.04 8.48 2.83
CA GLN A 56 -10.79 7.08 2.52
C GLN A 56 -9.67 6.50 3.39
N VAL A 57 -8.55 7.21 3.56
CA VAL A 57 -7.47 6.78 4.45
C VAL A 57 -7.95 6.63 5.90
N ARG A 58 -8.72 7.61 6.39
CA ARG A 58 -9.29 7.60 7.73
C ARG A 58 -10.17 6.38 8.00
N ARG A 59 -10.97 5.96 7.01
CA ARG A 59 -11.78 4.73 7.10
C ARG A 59 -10.92 3.48 7.31
N THR A 60 -9.69 3.46 6.81
CA THR A 60 -8.79 2.31 6.91
C THR A 60 -7.92 2.31 8.17
N ILE A 61 -7.32 3.45 8.53
CA ILE A 61 -6.33 3.50 9.64
C ILE A 61 -6.83 4.23 10.89
N GLY A 62 -7.95 4.94 10.80
CA GLY A 62 -8.49 5.80 11.87
C GLY A 62 -8.12 7.28 11.70
N PRO A 63 -8.58 8.14 12.63
CA PRO A 63 -8.32 9.58 12.60
C PRO A 63 -6.82 9.89 12.76
N SER A 64 -6.36 10.91 12.02
CA SER A 64 -5.00 11.45 12.10
C SER A 64 -5.04 12.94 12.43
N GLY A 65 -4.05 13.44 13.16
CA GLY A 65 -3.95 14.86 13.52
C GLY A 65 -3.42 15.76 12.40
N TYR A 66 -2.81 15.17 11.36
CA TYR A 66 -2.08 15.88 10.31
C TYR A 66 -2.53 15.50 8.89
N GLU A 67 -3.79 15.07 8.73
CA GLU A 67 -4.39 14.89 7.41
C GLU A 67 -4.23 16.18 6.56
N PRO A 68 -3.93 16.10 5.25
CA PRO A 68 -3.89 14.91 4.39
C PRO A 68 -2.50 14.22 4.32
N THR A 69 -1.58 14.52 5.24
CA THR A 69 -0.20 14.01 5.19
C THR A 69 -0.03 12.76 6.04
N TYR A 70 0.62 11.75 5.47
CA TYR A 70 0.80 10.44 6.09
C TYR A 70 2.22 9.89 5.85
N LEU A 71 2.55 8.88 6.65
CA LEU A 71 3.73 8.03 6.45
C LEU A 71 3.33 6.74 5.75
N ALA A 72 3.96 6.44 4.63
CA ALA A 72 3.68 5.24 3.83
C ALA A 72 4.76 4.18 4.07
N TYR A 73 4.47 3.21 4.94
CA TYR A 73 5.33 2.06 5.16
C TYR A 73 5.31 1.12 3.96
N GLN A 74 6.46 0.50 3.70
CA GLN A 74 6.67 -0.48 2.63
C GLN A 74 6.40 0.06 1.21
N LEU A 75 6.35 1.38 1.02
CA LEU A 75 6.31 1.95 -0.32
C LEU A 75 7.68 1.82 -0.99
N ASP A 76 7.73 1.17 -2.16
CA ASP A 76 8.97 0.93 -2.90
C ASP A 76 9.72 2.23 -3.18
N THR A 77 10.97 2.30 -2.73
CA THR A 77 11.91 3.41 -2.91
C THR A 77 12.07 3.87 -4.36
N VAL A 78 11.93 2.97 -5.33
CA VAL A 78 11.99 3.33 -6.75
C VAL A 78 10.88 4.32 -7.13
N LEU A 79 9.73 4.25 -6.46
CA LEU A 79 8.53 5.05 -6.76
C LEU A 79 8.50 6.42 -6.07
N TRP A 80 9.38 6.71 -5.10
CA TRP A 80 9.32 7.96 -4.35
C TRP A 80 10.65 8.73 -4.20
N VAL A 81 11.81 8.13 -4.50
CA VAL A 81 13.12 8.79 -4.30
C VAL A 81 13.49 9.76 -5.43
N ARG A 82 12.92 9.61 -6.63
CA ARG A 82 13.40 10.35 -7.82
C ARG A 82 12.68 11.68 -8.09
N LYS A 83 11.37 11.75 -7.86
CA LYS A 83 10.49 12.92 -8.07
C LYS A 83 9.20 12.72 -7.26
N ASN A 84 8.45 13.80 -7.06
CA ASN A 84 7.06 13.69 -6.63
C ASN A 84 6.28 12.93 -7.72
N ARG A 85 5.64 11.83 -7.32
CA ARG A 85 4.86 10.94 -8.18
C ARG A 85 3.47 10.77 -7.59
N THR A 86 2.47 10.74 -8.45
CA THR A 86 1.11 10.34 -8.05
C THR A 86 0.96 8.84 -8.26
N LEU A 87 0.53 8.15 -7.20
CA LEU A 87 0.39 6.71 -7.15
C LEU A 87 -1.04 6.34 -6.78
N TYR A 88 -1.50 5.21 -7.32
CA TYR A 88 -2.64 4.50 -6.78
C TYR A 88 -2.13 3.39 -5.87
N VAL A 89 -2.57 3.40 -4.62
CA VAL A 89 -2.11 2.47 -3.59
C VAL A 89 -3.26 1.76 -2.91
N ARG A 90 -3.08 0.48 -2.59
CA ARG A 90 -3.91 -0.22 -1.61
C ARG A 90 -3.21 -0.16 -0.26
N ILE A 91 -3.97 0.15 0.78
CA ILE A 91 -3.41 0.38 2.11
C ILE A 91 -4.11 -0.45 3.18
N ARG A 92 -3.40 -0.66 4.29
CA ARG A 92 -3.96 -1.20 5.54
C ARG A 92 -3.38 -0.50 6.75
N LYS A 93 -4.00 -0.75 7.89
CA LYS A 93 -3.43 -0.39 9.19
C LYS A 93 -2.07 -1.09 9.40
N PRO A 94 -1.05 -0.39 9.90
CA PRO A 94 0.23 -1.01 10.26
C PRO A 94 0.05 -2.04 11.38
N GLN A 95 0.83 -3.13 11.30
CA GLN A 95 0.98 -4.07 12.40
C GLN A 95 2.05 -3.57 13.40
N PRO A 96 2.02 -4.00 14.68
CA PRO A 96 2.96 -3.50 15.69
C PRO A 96 4.44 -3.69 15.33
N ASN A 97 4.78 -4.75 14.60
CA ASN A 97 6.14 -5.06 14.15
C ASN A 97 6.58 -4.27 12.90
N GLU A 98 5.70 -3.47 12.30
CA GLU A 98 6.00 -2.65 11.12
C GLU A 98 6.22 -1.17 11.46
N ALA A 99 5.94 -0.79 12.71
CA ALA A 99 6.14 0.57 13.17
C ALA A 99 7.63 0.92 13.14
N VAL A 100 7.94 2.02 12.45
CA VAL A 100 9.29 2.61 12.45
C VAL A 100 9.27 3.83 13.35
N ILE A 101 10.30 3.96 14.19
CA ILE A 101 10.43 5.12 15.08
C ILE A 101 11.00 6.28 14.27
N CYS A 102 10.17 7.30 14.01
CA CYS A 102 10.59 8.59 13.46
C CYS A 102 10.67 9.60 14.62
N HIS A 103 11.87 9.85 15.16
CA HIS A 103 12.13 10.82 16.22
C HIS A 103 11.84 12.27 15.81
N ALA A 104 12.00 12.62 14.53
CA ALA A 104 11.83 13.98 14.01
C ALA A 104 10.36 14.35 13.74
N LEU A 105 9.46 13.36 13.68
CA LEU A 105 8.03 13.59 13.51
C LEU A 105 7.31 13.33 14.82
N GLY A 106 6.61 14.34 15.33
CA GLY A 106 5.75 14.18 16.49
C GLY A 106 4.66 13.11 16.25
N PRO A 107 4.02 12.60 17.31
CA PRO A 107 3.12 11.45 17.28
C PRO A 107 1.85 11.61 16.41
N GLY A 108 1.64 12.77 15.78
CA GLY A 108 0.43 13.01 14.99
C GLY A 108 0.52 12.62 13.52
N TYR A 109 1.70 12.30 12.97
CA TYR A 109 1.77 11.74 11.63
C TYR A 109 1.33 10.27 11.66
N ALA A 110 0.07 10.02 11.30
CA ALA A 110 -0.41 8.65 11.17
C ALA A 110 0.29 7.93 9.99
N ALA A 111 0.49 6.63 10.18
CA ALA A 111 1.10 5.77 9.17
C ALA A 111 0.09 4.75 8.63
N PHE A 112 0.25 4.39 7.36
CA PHE A 112 -0.37 3.21 6.76
C PHE A 112 0.68 2.32 6.13
N THR A 113 0.36 1.05 5.94
CA THR A 113 1.19 0.12 5.19
C THR A 113 0.65 -0.06 3.78
N VAL A 114 1.52 0.10 2.79
CA VAL A 114 1.20 -0.07 1.38
C VAL A 114 1.24 -1.55 1.02
N ILE A 115 0.13 -2.09 0.55
CA ILE A 115 0.00 -3.49 0.10
C ILE A 115 0.40 -3.61 -1.37
N SER A 116 -0.01 -2.64 -2.18
CA SER A 116 0.35 -2.55 -3.59
C SER A 116 0.40 -1.08 -4.01
N ALA A 117 1.25 -0.76 -4.97
CA ALA A 117 1.39 0.57 -5.53
C ALA A 117 1.58 0.48 -7.05
N ARG A 118 0.96 1.42 -7.77
CA ARG A 118 1.20 1.63 -9.21
C ARG A 118 1.22 3.12 -9.52
N LEU A 119 2.00 3.51 -10.53
CA LEU A 119 2.00 4.88 -11.02
C LEU A 119 0.63 5.23 -11.59
N LYS A 120 0.14 6.44 -11.28
CA LYS A 120 -1.02 7.00 -11.96
C LYS A 120 -0.67 7.15 -13.45
N PRO A 121 -1.49 6.63 -14.37
CA PRO A 121 -1.26 6.83 -15.80
C PRO A 121 -1.13 8.32 -16.14
N GLY A 122 -0.08 8.68 -16.89
CA GLY A 122 0.17 10.07 -17.29
C GLY A 122 0.84 10.96 -16.24
N SER A 123 1.36 10.41 -15.14
CA SER A 123 2.06 11.17 -14.08
C SER A 123 3.60 11.26 -14.25
N GLU A 124 4.08 11.36 -15.50
CA GLU A 124 5.52 11.37 -15.86
C GLU A 124 6.26 12.70 -15.67
#